data_AF-A0A1C5ZCB0-F1
#
_entry.id   AF-A0A1C5ZCB0-F1
#
_cell.length_a   1.000
_cell.length_b   1.000
_cell.length_c   1.000
_cell.angle_alpha   90.00
_cell.angle_beta   90.00
_cell.angle_gamma   90.00
#
_symmetry.space_group_name_H-M   'P 1'
#
loop_
_entity.id
_entity.type
_entity.pdbx_description
1 polymer ?
#
loop_
_entity_poly.entity_id
_entity_poly.type
_entity_poly.pdbx_seq_one_letter_code
_entity_poly.pdbx_strand_id
1 'polypeptide(L)'
;MNLYDNDAYRDTFMEGVYDLLEDDPTNERANAIIELFDKAPSVTIPENEPLTQTDLDKMDYDKVWIDYGNENCGEWALVVGGRIYSIDTLEGCGMEDIFRDEVKGETLDYPTGKYTVYRLPPAGEEDRT
;
A
#
# COMPACT_ATOMS: atom_id res chain seq x y z
N MET A 1 -16.95 -0.50 -9.13
CA MET A 1 -17.02 -1.46 -8.02
C MET A 1 -18.47 -1.53 -7.65
N ASN A 2 -19.08 -2.72 -7.64
CA ASN A 2 -20.49 -2.85 -7.30
C ASN A 2 -20.61 -3.07 -5.80
N LEU A 3 -21.54 -2.35 -5.16
CA LEU A 3 -21.84 -2.48 -3.74
C LEU A 3 -22.36 -3.89 -3.40
N TYR A 4 -23.07 -4.53 -4.33
CA TYR A 4 -23.57 -5.89 -4.18
C TYR A 4 -22.49 -6.97 -4.32
N ASP A 5 -21.29 -6.63 -4.83
CA ASP A 5 -20.16 -7.56 -4.91
C ASP A 5 -19.30 -7.51 -3.62
N ASN A 6 -19.52 -6.53 -2.74
CA ASN A 6 -18.76 -6.32 -1.50
C ASN A 6 -19.59 -6.67 -0.26
N ASP A 7 -19.94 -7.95 -0.10
CA ASP A 7 -20.78 -8.45 0.99
C ASP A 7 -20.28 -8.07 2.39
N ALA A 8 -18.97 -7.90 2.58
CA ALA A 8 -18.37 -7.60 3.88
C ALA A 8 -18.69 -6.18 4.40
N TYR A 9 -18.86 -5.20 3.51
CA TYR A 9 -19.08 -3.80 3.88
C TYR A 9 -20.41 -3.23 3.36
N ARG A 10 -21.12 -4.00 2.53
CA ARG A 10 -22.39 -3.63 1.93
C ARG A 10 -23.40 -3.15 2.97
N ASP A 11 -23.64 -3.96 4.00
CA ASP A 11 -24.70 -3.68 4.98
C ASP A 11 -24.40 -2.43 5.82
N THR A 12 -23.15 -2.29 6.30
CA THR A 12 -22.71 -1.11 7.06
C THR A 12 -22.76 0.17 6.23
N PHE A 13 -22.38 0.11 4.95
CA PHE A 13 -22.45 1.27 4.06
C PHE A 13 -23.89 1.68 3.79
N MET A 14 -24.77 0.71 3.49
CA MET A 14 -26.19 0.97 3.26
C MET A 14 -26.83 1.61 4.49
N GLU A 15 -26.61 1.03 5.67
CA GLU A 15 -27.11 1.56 6.95
C GLU A 15 -26.64 3.01 7.16
N GLY A 16 -25.34 3.29 6.99
CA GLY A 16 -24.82 4.64 7.13
C GLY A 16 -25.42 5.66 6.15
N VAL A 17 -25.72 5.25 4.91
CA VAL A 17 -26.36 6.14 3.92
C VAL A 17 -27.82 6.44 4.31
N TYR A 18 -28.54 5.43 4.80
CA TYR A 18 -29.93 5.62 5.24
C TYR A 18 -30.01 6.43 6.55
N ASP A 19 -29.12 6.19 7.51
CA ASP A 19 -29.05 6.98 8.75
C ASP A 19 -28.70 8.45 8.47
N LEU A 20 -27.74 8.69 7.56
CA LEU A 20 -27.36 10.05 7.18
C LEU A 20 -28.50 10.84 6.52
N LEU A 21 -29.42 10.12 5.88
CA LEU A 21 -30.56 10.67 5.15
C LEU A 21 -31.89 10.30 5.78
N GLU A 22 -31.92 10.01 7.09
CA GLU A 22 -33.13 9.61 7.82
C GLU A 22 -34.24 10.67 7.69
N ASP A 23 -33.85 11.94 7.63
CA ASP A 23 -34.76 13.09 7.45
C ASP A 23 -35.29 13.24 6.00
N ASP A 24 -34.81 12.45 5.03
CA ASP A 24 -35.31 12.47 3.66
C ASP A 24 -36.65 11.71 3.57
N PRO A 25 -37.74 12.37 3.17
CA PRO A 25 -39.08 11.77 3.16
C PRO A 25 -39.26 10.65 2.12
N THR A 26 -38.33 10.46 1.18
CA THR A 26 -38.54 9.65 -0.03
C THR A 26 -37.43 8.64 -0.32
N ASN A 27 -36.30 8.68 0.40
CA ASN A 27 -35.11 7.86 0.14
C ASN A 27 -34.50 8.02 -1.28
N GLU A 28 -35.00 8.95 -2.10
CA GLU A 28 -34.51 9.15 -3.47
C GLU A 28 -33.03 9.52 -3.49
N ARG A 29 -32.59 10.33 -2.53
CA ARG A 29 -31.19 10.75 -2.40
C ARG A 29 -30.29 9.59 -1.94
N ALA A 30 -30.79 8.71 -1.06
CA ALA A 30 -30.07 7.51 -0.65
C ALA A 30 -29.84 6.58 -1.84
N ASN A 31 -30.89 6.32 -2.62
CA ASN A 31 -30.80 5.51 -3.83
C ASN A 31 -29.84 6.11 -4.87
N ALA A 32 -29.84 7.43 -5.05
CA ALA A 32 -28.91 8.09 -5.96
C ALA A 32 -27.44 7.95 -5.52
N ILE A 33 -27.15 8.01 -4.22
CA ILE A 33 -25.80 7.80 -3.68
C ILE A 33 -25.33 6.36 -3.93
N ILE A 34 -26.20 5.39 -3.67
CA ILE A 34 -25.94 3.96 -3.93
C ILE A 34 -25.66 3.73 -5.42
N GLU A 35 -26.48 4.28 -6.30
CA GLU A 35 -26.30 4.13 -7.76
C GLU A 35 -25.02 4.81 -8.25
N LEU A 36 -24.64 5.96 -7.68
CA LEU A 36 -23.38 6.62 -7.99
C LEU A 36 -22.18 5.78 -7.54
N PHE A 37 -22.28 5.09 -6.40
CA PHE A 37 -21.24 4.19 -5.92
C PHE A 37 -21.06 2.99 -6.87
N ASP A 38 -22.15 2.35 -7.28
CA ASP A 38 -22.11 1.21 -8.21
C ASP A 38 -21.49 1.58 -9.57
N LYS A 39 -21.75 2.80 -10.04
CA LYS A 39 -21.20 3.33 -11.30
C LYS A 39 -19.75 3.80 -11.17
N ALA A 40 -19.22 3.94 -9.96
CA ALA A 40 -17.85 4.35 -9.77
C ALA A 40 -16.89 3.28 -10.34
N PRO A 41 -15.83 3.68 -11.07
CA PRO A 41 -14.83 2.72 -11.53
C PRO A 41 -14.24 1.99 -10.31
N SER A 42 -14.07 0.67 -10.38
CA SER A 42 -13.34 0.00 -9.30
C SER A 42 -11.89 0.42 -9.35
N VAL A 43 -11.40 0.94 -8.23
CA VAL A 43 -9.96 1.06 -8.03
C VAL A 43 -9.45 -0.34 -7.75
N THR A 44 -8.80 -0.97 -8.72
CA THR A 44 -7.99 -2.15 -8.45
C THR A 44 -6.78 -1.67 -7.67
N ILE A 45 -6.82 -1.87 -6.36
CA ILE A 45 -5.60 -1.76 -5.56
C ILE A 45 -4.70 -2.87 -6.10
N PRO A 46 -3.46 -2.58 -6.55
CA PRO A 46 -2.53 -3.62 -6.92
C PRO A 46 -2.48 -4.62 -5.78
N GLU A 47 -2.65 -5.91 -6.08
CA GLU A 47 -2.44 -6.93 -5.07
C GLU A 47 -1.06 -6.68 -4.46
N ASN A 48 -1.00 -6.67 -3.13
CA ASN A 48 0.24 -6.42 -2.41
C ASN A 48 1.11 -7.68 -2.44
N GLU A 49 1.38 -8.16 -3.65
CA GLU A 49 2.20 -9.33 -3.93
C GLU A 49 3.66 -9.04 -3.59
N PRO A 50 4.43 -10.07 -3.19
CA PRO A 50 5.87 -9.96 -3.04
C PRO A 50 6.53 -9.43 -4.32
N LEU A 51 7.27 -8.35 -4.19
CA LEU A 51 8.08 -7.80 -5.27
C LEU A 51 9.24 -8.73 -5.59
N THR A 52 9.51 -8.89 -6.88
CA THR A 52 10.70 -9.60 -7.38
C THR A 52 11.84 -8.64 -7.68
N GLN A 53 13.07 -9.14 -7.84
CA GLN A 53 14.19 -8.29 -8.26
C GLN A 53 13.89 -7.58 -9.59
N THR A 54 13.25 -8.26 -10.54
CA THR A 54 12.83 -7.68 -11.82
C THR A 54 11.81 -6.54 -11.66
N ASP A 55 11.02 -6.55 -10.59
CA ASP A 55 10.12 -5.44 -10.28
C ASP A 55 10.90 -4.26 -9.70
N LEU A 56 11.85 -4.53 -8.79
CA LEU A 56 12.73 -3.51 -8.23
C LEU A 56 13.60 -2.84 -9.31
N ASP A 57 14.09 -3.59 -10.30
CA ASP A 57 14.90 -3.06 -11.40
C ASP A 57 14.13 -2.04 -12.28
N LYS A 58 12.79 -2.06 -12.22
CA LYS A 58 11.91 -1.11 -12.91
C LYS A 58 11.45 0.06 -12.02
N MET A 59 11.73 -0.03 -10.72
CA MET A 59 11.37 0.97 -9.73
C MET A 59 12.53 1.93 -9.54
N ASP A 60 12.24 3.22 -9.47
CA ASP A 60 13.26 4.25 -9.29
C ASP A 60 12.71 5.36 -8.39
N TYR A 61 13.33 5.50 -7.21
CA TYR A 61 12.88 6.37 -6.11
C TYR A 61 11.51 6.02 -5.53
N ASP A 62 11.04 4.80 -5.76
CA ASP A 62 9.82 4.29 -5.16
C ASP A 62 10.06 3.81 -3.72
N LYS A 63 9.09 4.06 -2.83
CA LYS A 63 9.07 3.47 -1.49
C LYS A 63 8.52 2.06 -1.53
N VAL A 64 9.14 1.19 -0.75
CA VAL A 64 8.73 -0.21 -0.56
C VAL A 64 8.75 -0.58 0.91
N TRP A 65 7.93 -1.55 1.27
CA TRP A 65 7.87 -2.11 2.62
C TRP A 65 8.70 -3.38 2.69
N ILE A 66 9.58 -3.48 3.68
CA ILE A 66 10.34 -4.70 4.00
C ILE A 66 9.66 -5.40 5.17
N ASP A 67 9.26 -6.65 4.96
CA ASP A 67 8.71 -7.54 5.97
C ASP A 67 9.77 -8.56 6.41
N TYR A 68 10.17 -8.50 7.68
CA TYR A 68 11.15 -9.42 8.27
C TYR A 68 10.56 -10.77 8.72
N GLY A 69 9.25 -10.99 8.57
CA GLY A 69 8.58 -12.25 8.91
C GLY A 69 8.43 -12.49 10.41
N ASN A 70 8.63 -11.46 11.24
CA ASN A 70 8.27 -11.43 12.65
C ASN A 70 6.98 -10.64 12.84
N GLU A 71 6.19 -10.98 13.87
CA GLU A 71 4.90 -10.33 14.10
C GLU A 71 5.08 -8.82 14.34
N ASN A 72 4.73 -8.02 13.33
CA ASN A 72 4.66 -6.55 13.33
C ASN A 72 5.99 -5.78 13.37
N CYS A 73 7.08 -6.28 12.79
CA CYS A 73 8.27 -5.46 12.54
C CYS A 73 8.63 -5.48 11.06
N GLY A 74 8.11 -4.51 10.31
CA GLY A 74 8.64 -4.15 9.00
C GLY A 74 9.11 -2.70 8.99
N GLU A 75 9.75 -2.30 7.91
CA GLU A 75 10.20 -0.93 7.73
C GLU A 75 10.03 -0.45 6.30
N TRP A 76 9.99 0.88 6.14
CA TRP A 76 10.03 1.50 4.84
C TRP A 76 11.47 1.58 4.33
N ALA A 77 11.64 1.30 3.04
CA ALA A 77 12.88 1.42 2.31
C ALA A 77 12.66 2.13 0.97
N LEU A 78 13.74 2.64 0.39
CA LEU A 78 13.76 3.29 -0.92
C LEU A 78 14.42 2.37 -1.95
N VAL A 79 13.82 2.26 -3.13
CA VAL A 79 14.45 1.59 -4.28
C VAL A 79 15.20 2.61 -5.12
N VAL A 80 16.49 2.37 -5.38
CA VAL A 80 17.33 3.19 -6.27
C VAL A 80 18.12 2.25 -7.19
N GLY A 81 17.88 2.33 -8.50
CA GLY A 81 18.59 1.51 -9.49
C GLY A 81 18.51 0.00 -9.22
N GLY A 82 17.35 -0.51 -8.79
CA GLY A 82 17.15 -1.93 -8.48
C GLY A 82 17.64 -2.39 -7.09
N ARG A 83 18.21 -1.49 -6.30
CA ARG A 83 18.67 -1.79 -4.93
C ARG A 83 17.76 -1.17 -3.89
N ILE A 84 17.57 -1.88 -2.77
CA ILE A 84 16.81 -1.36 -1.63
C ILE A 84 17.75 -0.76 -0.58
N TYR A 85 17.32 0.36 0.00
CA TYR A 85 18.00 1.08 1.06
C TYR A 85 17.01 1.37 2.19
N SER A 86 17.26 0.81 3.38
CA SER A 86 16.50 1.17 4.60
C SER A 86 16.61 2.66 4.87
N ILE A 87 15.50 3.30 5.29
CA ILE A 87 15.49 4.73 5.59
C ILE A 87 16.49 5.08 6.70
N ASP A 88 16.69 4.20 7.69
CA ASP A 88 17.69 4.42 8.75
C ASP A 88 19.12 4.50 8.17
N THR A 89 19.40 3.76 7.10
CA THR A 89 20.68 3.84 6.39
C THR A 89 20.81 5.17 5.63
N LEU A 90 19.70 5.73 5.15
CA LEU A 90 19.65 7.01 4.46
C LEU A 90 19.78 8.19 5.43
N GLU A 91 19.29 8.09 6.67
CA GLU A 91 19.40 9.18 7.65
C GLU A 91 20.83 9.42 8.16
N GLY A 92 21.75 8.47 7.94
CA GLY A 92 23.16 8.57 8.35
C GLY A 92 24.17 8.79 7.21
N CYS A 93 23.79 8.52 5.96
CA CYS A 93 24.64 8.68 4.78
C CYS A 93 24.03 9.75 3.87
N GLY A 94 24.82 10.70 3.35
CA GLY A 94 24.27 11.70 2.44
C GLY A 94 23.71 11.03 1.19
N MET A 95 22.63 11.56 0.59
CA MET A 95 22.13 11.03 -0.69
C MET A 95 23.24 10.94 -1.76
N GLU A 96 24.22 11.83 -1.71
CA GLU A 96 25.40 11.85 -2.57
C GLU A 96 26.26 10.58 -2.49
N ASP A 97 26.31 9.93 -1.32
CA ASP A 97 27.10 8.72 -1.08
C ASP A 97 26.45 7.49 -1.73
N ILE A 98 25.10 7.49 -1.83
CA ILE A 98 24.33 6.48 -2.56
C ILE A 98 24.58 6.62 -4.06
N PHE A 99 24.56 7.85 -4.58
CA PHE A 99 24.85 8.12 -6.00
C PHE A 99 26.30 7.78 -6.39
N ARG A 100 27.22 7.76 -5.42
CA ARG A 100 28.62 7.36 -5.61
C ARG A 100 28.87 5.87 -5.42
N ASP A 101 27.84 5.07 -5.16
CA ASP A 101 27.94 3.63 -4.83
C ASP A 101 28.81 3.38 -3.58
N GLU A 102 28.93 4.37 -2.70
CA GLU A 102 29.67 4.28 -1.43
C GLU A 102 28.81 3.60 -0.34
N VAL A 103 27.49 3.61 -0.51
CA VAL A 103 26.52 2.88 0.33
C VAL A 103 26.07 1.61 -0.41
N LYS A 104 26.33 0.44 0.17
CA LYS A 104 25.93 -0.84 -0.41
C LYS A 104 24.44 -1.10 -0.18
N GLY A 105 23.62 -0.79 -1.18
CA GLY A 105 22.21 -1.21 -1.22
C GLY A 105 22.07 -2.71 -1.48
N GLU A 106 20.96 -3.28 -1.04
CA GLU A 106 20.71 -4.72 -1.15
C GLU A 106 19.90 -5.09 -2.39
N THR A 107 20.06 -6.34 -2.85
CA THR A 107 19.31 -6.94 -3.95
C THR A 107 18.63 -8.21 -3.45
N LEU A 108 17.43 -8.50 -3.93
CA LEU A 108 16.68 -9.71 -3.58
C LEU A 108 17.33 -11.00 -4.11
N ASP A 109 18.22 -10.92 -5.10
CA ASP A 109 19.01 -12.06 -5.58
C ASP A 109 20.13 -12.47 -4.60
N TYR A 110 20.54 -11.57 -3.71
CA TYR A 110 21.59 -11.81 -2.71
C TYR A 110 21.32 -11.02 -1.43
N PRO A 111 20.21 -11.33 -0.71
CA PRO A 111 19.83 -10.59 0.47
C PRO A 111 20.74 -10.94 1.64
N THR A 112 21.03 -9.97 2.52
CA THR A 112 21.85 -10.23 3.72
C THR A 112 21.05 -10.92 4.83
N GLY A 113 19.72 -10.87 4.75
CA GLY A 113 18.77 -11.45 5.68
C GLY A 113 17.61 -12.17 5.00
N LYS A 114 16.68 -12.68 5.81
CA LYS A 114 15.43 -13.27 5.33
C LYS A 114 14.33 -12.22 5.48
N TYR A 115 13.87 -11.67 4.37
CA TYR A 115 12.77 -10.71 4.33
C TYR A 115 12.02 -10.83 3.00
N THR A 116 10.83 -10.24 2.95
CA THR A 116 10.01 -10.10 1.74
C THR A 116 9.72 -8.63 1.50
N VAL A 117 9.65 -8.18 0.25
CA VAL A 117 9.46 -6.77 -0.07
C VAL A 117 8.12 -6.59 -0.77
N TYR A 118 7.39 -5.53 -0.41
CA TYR A 118 6.05 -5.24 -0.88
C TYR A 118 5.91 -3.77 -1.28
N ARG A 119 4.86 -3.43 -2.03
CA ARG A 119 4.55 -2.02 -2.35
C ARG A 119 3.94 -1.29 -1.15
N LEU A 120 3.20 -2.02 -0.33
CA LEU A 120 2.49 -1.51 0.84
C LEU A 120 2.78 -2.39 2.06
N PRO A 121 2.67 -1.86 3.28
CA PRO A 121 2.63 -2.70 4.47
C PRO A 121 1.37 -3.58 4.46
N PRO A 122 1.34 -4.66 5.25
CA PRO A 122 0.11 -5.42 5.46
C PRO A 122 -0.99 -4.53 6.09
N ALA A 123 -2.25 -4.83 5.77
CA ALA A 123 -3.39 -4.05 6.24
C ALA A 123 -3.41 -3.95 7.77
N GLY A 124 -3.37 -2.72 8.30
CA GLY A 124 -3.34 -2.43 9.74
C GLY A 124 -2.01 -1.89 10.28
N GLU A 125 -0.97 -1.77 9.45
CA GLU A 125 0.34 -1.21 9.83
C GLU A 125 0.60 0.22 9.28
N GLU A 126 -0.35 0.80 8.54
CA GLU A 126 -0.22 2.11 7.88
C GLU A 126 -0.10 3.31 8.84
N ASP A 127 -0.43 3.14 10.12
CA ASP A 127 -0.73 4.24 11.07
C ASP A 127 0.31 4.43 12.20
N ARG A 128 1.53 3.90 12.04
CA ARG A 128 2.60 4.00 13.07
C ARG A 128 3.83 4.75 12.57
N THR A 129 3.68 6.06 12.34
CA THR A 129 4.81 7.01 12.26
C THR A 129 4.60 8.15 13.22
#